data_AF-A0A2G8K525-F1
#
_entry.id   AF-A0A2G8K525-F1
#
_cell.length_a   1.000
_cell.length_b   1.000
_cell.length_c   1.000
_cell.angle_alpha   90.00
_cell.angle_beta   90.00
_cell.angle_gamma   90.00
#
_symmetry.space_group_name_H-M   'P 1'
#
loop_
_entity.id
_entity.type
_entity.pdbx_description
1 polymer ?
#
loop_
_entity_poly.entity_id
_entity_poly.type
_entity_poly.pdbx_seq_one_letter_code
_entity_poly.pdbx_strand_id
1 'polypeptide(L)'
;PPPYPFSVYEVQAIVTDSKLCHGLISALELEDKWRASTKREQNDFFKLESVLQSWWKDIHEGHHTHLQSFLILLGQYGREDIRDHIEKVPDRGCFDETVLNTVILSVTNSWKRFVAELGVKQHELTGKLTQDMNPYDCLRIVFDIWNTNKRGCNKLGQLLKACRAIGRDTLADEIEQGLSEYVLRRMSHQIETKQLRLLGEKLRISDVRLDAFREKFTFLSDRVYRMFSYWSMLQSFDANKIEMVASVLYDIGLGHVAEKELYKDWSILDAPISFT
;
A
#
# COMPACT_ATOMS: atom_id res chain seq x y z
N PRO A 1 -20.28 -38.09 4.03
CA PRO A 1 -18.81 -38.19 4.19
C PRO A 1 -18.14 -36.90 3.70
N PRO A 2 -17.73 -35.99 4.61
CA PRO A 2 -17.11 -34.75 4.17
C PRO A 2 -15.68 -35.05 3.69
N PRO A 3 -15.26 -34.61 2.50
CA PRO A 3 -13.88 -34.71 2.09
C PRO A 3 -13.13 -33.55 2.78
N TYR A 4 -12.38 -33.94 3.80
CA TYR A 4 -11.31 -33.21 4.50
C TYR A 4 -11.70 -32.22 5.62
N PRO A 5 -11.78 -32.73 6.86
CA PRO A 5 -11.35 -32.02 8.06
C PRO A 5 -9.85 -32.30 8.30
N PHE A 6 -9.03 -31.28 8.51
CA PHE A 6 -7.71 -31.52 9.10
C PHE A 6 -7.93 -32.00 10.55
N SER A 7 -7.31 -33.12 10.89
CA SER A 7 -7.29 -33.64 12.26
C SER A 7 -6.45 -32.72 13.16
N VAL A 8 -6.75 -32.72 14.46
CA VAL A 8 -6.03 -31.93 15.47
C VAL A 8 -4.50 -32.20 15.45
N TYR A 9 -4.09 -33.40 15.02
CA TYR A 9 -2.68 -33.75 14.83
C TYR A 9 -2.03 -33.09 13.61
N GLU A 10 -2.76 -32.86 12.53
CA GLU A 10 -2.26 -32.17 11.32
C GLU A 10 -2.10 -30.67 11.56
N VAL A 11 -2.98 -30.07 12.36
CA VAL A 11 -2.83 -28.69 12.85
C VAL A 11 -1.58 -28.56 13.74
N GLN A 12 -1.25 -29.58 14.53
CA GLN A 12 -0.08 -29.54 15.41
C GLN A 12 1.25 -29.75 14.66
N ALA A 13 1.24 -30.45 13.51
CA ALA A 13 2.38 -30.58 12.60
C ALA A 13 2.65 -29.31 11.77
N ILE A 14 1.63 -28.47 11.58
CA ILE A 14 1.71 -27.16 10.93
C ILE A 14 2.40 -26.14 11.85
N VAL A 15 2.24 -26.27 13.18
CA VAL A 15 2.72 -25.30 14.19
C VAL A 15 4.22 -25.41 14.50
N THR A 16 4.88 -26.51 14.13
CA THR A 16 6.32 -26.71 14.41
C THR A 16 7.16 -26.63 13.14
N ASP A 17 7.86 -25.49 13.01
CA ASP A 17 9.06 -25.29 12.17
C ASP A 17 8.79 -25.07 10.66
N SER A 18 9.43 -24.04 10.07
CA SER A 18 9.66 -23.59 8.67
C SER A 18 8.76 -24.04 7.48
N LYS A 19 8.10 -25.19 7.57
CA LYS A 19 7.08 -25.74 6.67
C LYS A 19 5.76 -24.97 6.70
N LEU A 20 5.49 -24.12 7.70
CA LEU A 20 4.28 -23.29 7.75
C LEU A 20 4.22 -22.26 6.60
N CYS A 21 5.33 -21.58 6.31
CA CYS A 21 5.40 -20.65 5.17
C CYS A 21 5.31 -21.41 3.84
N HIS A 22 5.96 -22.56 3.71
CA HIS A 22 5.81 -23.40 2.53
C HIS A 22 4.40 -23.98 2.36
N GLY A 23 3.72 -24.32 3.46
CA GLY A 23 2.35 -24.83 3.47
C GLY A 23 1.32 -23.75 3.16
N LEU A 24 1.51 -22.52 3.69
CA LEU A 24 0.69 -21.36 3.35
C LEU A 24 0.94 -20.90 1.91
N ILE A 25 2.19 -20.85 1.44
CA ILE A 25 2.53 -20.54 0.04
C ILE A 25 1.96 -21.62 -0.90
N SER A 26 2.12 -22.91 -0.58
CA SER A 26 1.52 -24.00 -1.37
C SER A 26 0.00 -23.95 -1.35
N ALA A 27 -0.62 -23.58 -0.22
CA ALA A 27 -2.07 -23.41 -0.12
C ALA A 27 -2.56 -22.21 -0.94
N LEU A 28 -1.81 -21.09 -0.95
CA LEU A 28 -2.09 -19.90 -1.78
C LEU A 28 -1.90 -20.20 -3.28
N GLU A 29 -0.86 -20.94 -3.66
CA GLU A 29 -0.63 -21.39 -5.05
C GLU A 29 -1.68 -22.41 -5.53
N LEU A 30 -2.13 -23.28 -4.62
CA LEU A 30 -3.27 -24.17 -4.85
C LEU A 30 -4.57 -23.36 -5.00
N GLU A 31 -4.77 -22.32 -4.20
CA GLU A 31 -5.93 -21.43 -4.26
C GLU A 31 -5.99 -20.66 -5.59
N ASP A 32 -4.86 -20.18 -6.11
CA ASP A 32 -4.78 -19.52 -7.42
C ASP A 32 -5.06 -20.48 -8.59
N LYS A 33 -4.52 -21.71 -8.54
CA LYS A 33 -4.86 -22.77 -9.51
C LYS A 33 -6.34 -23.16 -9.45
N TRP A 34 -6.95 -23.06 -8.28
CA TRP A 34 -8.34 -23.47 -8.03
C TRP A 34 -9.37 -22.36 -8.32
N ARG A 35 -9.01 -21.09 -8.13
CA ARG A 35 -9.80 -19.92 -8.59
C ARG A 35 -9.83 -19.83 -10.11
N ALA A 36 -8.72 -20.18 -10.77
CA ALA A 36 -8.66 -20.28 -12.23
C ALA A 36 -9.60 -21.37 -12.78
N SER A 37 -9.93 -22.40 -11.99
CA SER A 37 -10.74 -23.54 -12.44
C SER A 37 -12.23 -23.47 -12.08
N THR A 38 -12.65 -22.64 -11.10
CA THR A 38 -14.00 -22.78 -10.53
C THR A 38 -14.64 -21.47 -10.06
N LYS A 39 -15.76 -21.09 -10.69
CA LYS A 39 -16.60 -19.93 -10.36
C LYS A 39 -17.48 -20.12 -9.11
N ARG A 40 -16.94 -20.40 -7.91
CA ARG A 40 -17.76 -20.41 -6.67
C ARG A 40 -17.11 -19.82 -5.41
N GLU A 41 -17.78 -18.77 -4.93
CA GLU A 41 -18.13 -18.24 -3.59
C GLU A 41 -17.16 -18.13 -2.39
N GLN A 42 -17.20 -16.91 -1.81
CA GLN A 42 -16.59 -16.32 -0.61
C GLN A 42 -16.50 -17.14 0.69
N ASN A 43 -17.10 -18.34 0.80
CA ASN A 43 -17.24 -19.04 2.08
C ASN A 43 -15.97 -19.72 2.61
N ASP A 44 -15.00 -20.04 1.75
CA ASP A 44 -13.75 -20.68 2.19
C ASP A 44 -12.68 -19.68 2.67
N PHE A 45 -12.81 -18.39 2.31
CA PHE A 45 -11.97 -17.30 2.82
C PHE A 45 -12.10 -17.12 4.34
N PHE A 46 -13.32 -17.28 4.88
CA PHE A 46 -13.61 -17.19 6.31
C PHE A 46 -12.92 -18.28 7.16
N LYS A 47 -12.57 -19.44 6.56
CA LYS A 47 -11.83 -20.49 7.28
C LYS A 47 -10.35 -20.14 7.42
N LEU A 48 -9.73 -19.58 6.38
CA LEU A 48 -8.36 -19.07 6.45
C LEU A 48 -8.27 -17.91 7.46
N GLU A 49 -9.27 -17.03 7.46
CA GLU A 49 -9.41 -15.94 8.44
C GLU A 49 -9.46 -16.46 9.89
N SER A 50 -10.32 -17.44 10.18
CA SER A 50 -10.43 -18.05 11.50
C SER A 50 -9.12 -18.70 11.96
N VAL A 51 -8.41 -19.38 11.05
CA VAL A 51 -7.12 -20.01 11.33
C VAL A 51 -6.05 -18.96 11.60
N LEU A 52 -5.98 -17.90 10.80
CA LEU A 52 -5.04 -16.79 10.99
C LEU A 52 -5.33 -15.99 12.27
N GLN A 53 -6.59 -15.76 12.62
CA GLN A 53 -7.00 -15.07 13.86
C GLN A 53 -6.75 -15.92 15.11
N SER A 54 -6.98 -17.24 15.04
CA SER A 54 -6.66 -18.14 16.15
C SER A 54 -5.15 -18.21 16.36
N TRP A 55 -4.38 -18.35 15.28
CA TRP A 55 -2.92 -18.32 15.29
C TRP A 55 -2.35 -17.00 15.81
N TRP A 56 -2.99 -15.87 15.46
CA TRP A 56 -2.64 -14.54 15.95
C TRP A 56 -2.76 -14.41 17.48
N LYS A 57 -3.81 -15.00 18.06
CA LYS A 57 -4.05 -14.95 19.51
C LYS A 57 -2.97 -15.68 20.31
N ASP A 58 -2.35 -16.71 19.71
CA ASP A 58 -1.32 -17.54 20.33
C ASP A 58 0.11 -16.99 20.15
N ILE A 59 0.36 -16.16 19.13
CA ILE A 59 1.71 -15.65 18.78
C ILE A 59 2.11 -14.33 19.44
N HIS A 60 1.15 -13.65 20.07
CA HIS A 60 1.34 -12.32 20.65
C HIS A 60 2.46 -12.26 21.73
N GLU A 61 2.96 -13.40 22.20
CA GLU A 61 3.97 -13.52 23.26
C GLU A 61 5.42 -13.84 22.81
N GLY A 62 5.76 -13.98 21.51
CA GLY A 62 7.17 -14.33 21.20
C GLY A 62 7.75 -14.22 19.80
N HIS A 63 6.95 -14.06 18.73
CA HIS A 63 7.46 -14.26 17.35
C HIS A 63 7.29 -13.05 16.41
N HIS A 64 7.58 -11.84 16.88
CA HIS A 64 7.51 -10.60 16.08
C HIS A 64 8.32 -10.67 14.77
N THR A 65 9.48 -11.32 14.75
CA THR A 65 10.34 -11.42 13.57
C THR A 65 9.73 -12.29 12.46
N HIS A 66 9.10 -13.41 12.82
CA HIS A 66 8.46 -14.31 11.86
C HIS A 66 7.20 -13.68 11.24
N LEU A 67 6.44 -12.95 12.06
CA LEU A 67 5.32 -12.14 11.59
C LEU A 67 5.78 -11.09 10.58
N GLN A 68 6.86 -10.36 10.88
CA GLN A 68 7.40 -9.36 9.96
C GLN A 68 7.79 -9.97 8.62
N SER A 69 8.47 -11.13 8.62
CA SER A 69 8.82 -11.86 7.40
C SER A 69 7.58 -12.33 6.61
N PHE A 70 6.55 -12.84 7.30
CA PHE A 70 5.32 -13.28 6.65
C PHE A 70 4.54 -12.12 6.01
N LEU A 71 4.47 -10.97 6.68
CA LEU A 71 3.82 -9.77 6.16
C LEU A 71 4.56 -9.17 4.96
N ILE A 72 5.90 -9.24 4.97
CA ILE A 72 6.74 -8.87 3.82
C ILE A 72 6.42 -9.79 2.64
N LEU A 73 6.34 -11.12 2.86
CA LEU A 73 5.97 -12.07 1.83
C LEU A 73 4.58 -11.76 1.26
N LEU A 74 3.58 -11.53 2.12
CA LEU A 74 2.22 -11.18 1.65
C LEU A 74 2.22 -9.92 0.78
N GLY A 75 3.02 -8.90 1.10
CA GLY A 75 3.18 -7.72 0.24
C GLY A 75 3.93 -8.00 -1.07
N GLN A 76 4.96 -8.86 -1.05
CA GLN A 76 5.68 -9.26 -2.26
C GLN A 76 4.82 -10.07 -3.23
N TYR A 77 3.86 -10.83 -2.72
CA TYR A 77 2.93 -11.64 -3.52
C TYR A 77 1.61 -10.94 -3.86
N GLY A 78 1.48 -9.63 -3.63
CA GLY A 78 0.25 -8.90 -3.96
C GLY A 78 -0.99 -9.35 -3.16
N ARG A 79 -0.77 -9.90 -1.96
CA ARG A 79 -1.81 -10.34 -1.01
C ARG A 79 -1.97 -9.34 0.12
N GLU A 80 -1.97 -8.05 -0.23
CA GLU A 80 -2.28 -6.97 0.69
C GLU A 80 -3.67 -7.15 1.30
N ASP A 81 -4.61 -7.81 0.63
CA ASP A 81 -5.90 -8.20 1.19
C ASP A 81 -5.77 -9.00 2.50
N ILE A 82 -4.92 -10.05 2.51
CA ILE A 82 -4.68 -10.89 3.70
C ILE A 82 -3.89 -10.11 4.74
N ARG A 83 -2.85 -9.40 4.30
CA ARG A 83 -2.05 -8.54 5.19
C ARG A 83 -2.94 -7.55 5.91
N ASP A 84 -3.88 -6.94 5.19
CA ASP A 84 -4.81 -5.96 5.70
C ASP A 84 -5.74 -6.56 6.76
N HIS A 85 -6.19 -7.80 6.56
CA HIS A 85 -6.98 -8.55 7.54
C HIS A 85 -6.20 -8.86 8.83
N ILE A 86 -4.94 -9.28 8.69
CA ILE A 86 -4.08 -9.63 9.84
C ILE A 86 -3.72 -8.38 10.65
N GLU A 87 -3.37 -7.29 9.97
CA GLU A 87 -2.81 -6.13 10.65
C GLU A 87 -3.87 -5.12 11.10
N LYS A 88 -5.04 -5.07 10.43
CA LYS A 88 -6.01 -3.96 10.56
C LYS A 88 -5.34 -2.57 10.61
N VAL A 89 -4.17 -2.39 10.00
CA VAL A 89 -3.42 -1.13 10.03
C VAL A 89 -3.69 -0.35 8.76
N PRO A 90 -4.53 0.70 8.78
CA PRO A 90 -4.94 1.43 7.58
C PRO A 90 -3.79 2.10 6.80
N ASP A 91 -2.57 2.12 7.35
CA ASP A 91 -1.46 2.98 6.91
C ASP A 91 -0.19 2.21 6.49
N ARG A 92 -0.31 0.91 6.19
CA ARG A 92 0.85 0.06 5.86
C ARG A 92 1.10 -0.13 4.36
N GLY A 93 0.46 0.66 3.50
CA GLY A 93 0.66 0.62 2.05
C GLY A 93 2.14 0.51 1.68
N CYS A 94 2.42 -0.41 0.74
CA CYS A 94 3.67 -0.51 0.01
C CYS A 94 3.59 0.39 -1.21
N PHE A 95 4.75 0.91 -1.64
CA PHE A 95 4.84 1.51 -2.96
C PHE A 95 4.89 0.41 -3.99
N ASP A 96 4.31 0.68 -5.16
CA ASP A 96 4.55 -0.14 -6.34
C ASP A 96 6.07 -0.31 -6.59
N GLU A 97 6.44 -1.51 -7.02
CA GLU A 97 7.82 -1.92 -7.18
C GLU A 97 8.55 -1.10 -8.26
N THR A 98 7.85 -0.64 -9.29
CA THR A 98 8.43 0.23 -10.33
C THR A 98 8.76 1.62 -9.78
N VAL A 99 7.88 2.16 -8.93
CA VAL A 99 8.11 3.43 -8.22
C VAL A 99 9.32 3.29 -7.30
N LEU A 100 9.37 2.21 -6.52
CA LEU A 100 10.48 1.95 -5.60
C LEU A 100 11.81 1.83 -6.34
N ASN A 101 11.87 1.05 -7.41
CA ASN A 101 13.06 0.88 -8.24
C ASN A 101 13.54 2.21 -8.85
N THR A 102 12.61 2.99 -9.39
CA THR A 102 12.92 4.29 -10.00
C THR A 102 13.49 5.26 -8.98
N VAL A 103 12.95 5.28 -7.76
CA VAL A 103 13.50 6.09 -6.67
C VAL A 103 14.90 5.62 -6.30
N ILE A 104 15.09 4.32 -6.04
CA ILE A 104 16.38 3.77 -5.63
C ILE A 104 17.47 4.13 -6.64
N LEU A 105 17.22 3.91 -7.93
CA LEU A 105 18.16 4.25 -9.01
C LEU A 105 18.47 5.75 -9.03
N SER A 106 17.45 6.59 -8.88
CA SER A 106 17.59 8.05 -8.93
C SER A 106 18.34 8.66 -7.75
N VAL A 107 18.26 8.03 -6.57
CA VAL A 107 18.84 8.53 -5.32
C VAL A 107 20.15 7.82 -4.92
N THR A 108 20.59 6.81 -5.69
CA THR A 108 21.80 6.00 -5.44
C THR A 108 23.03 6.87 -5.13
N ASN A 109 23.26 7.94 -5.89
CA ASN A 109 24.43 8.82 -5.71
C ASN A 109 24.33 9.74 -4.48
N SER A 110 23.15 9.87 -3.87
CA SER A 110 22.89 10.73 -2.70
C SER A 110 22.21 9.97 -1.57
N TRP A 111 22.39 8.64 -1.56
CA TRP A 111 21.59 7.74 -0.73
C TRP A 111 21.67 8.08 0.76
N LYS A 112 22.84 8.41 1.30
CA LYS A 112 23.01 8.78 2.71
C LYS A 112 22.19 10.00 3.11
N ARG A 113 22.17 11.03 2.26
CA ARG A 113 21.37 12.24 2.49
C ARG A 113 19.88 11.90 2.37
N PHE A 114 19.50 11.12 1.37
CA PHE A 114 18.13 10.67 1.18
C PHE A 114 17.58 9.88 2.38
N VAL A 115 18.37 8.95 2.93
CA VAL A 115 18.02 8.16 4.13
C VAL A 115 17.77 9.06 5.34
N ALA A 116 18.60 10.09 5.51
CA ALA A 116 18.43 11.06 6.58
C ALA A 116 17.13 11.88 6.41
N GLU A 117 16.81 12.29 5.19
CA GLU A 117 15.57 13.02 4.88
C GLU A 117 14.30 12.16 5.02
N LEU A 118 14.38 10.85 4.74
CA LEU A 118 13.32 9.89 5.08
C LEU A 118 13.10 9.73 6.59
N GLY A 119 14.03 10.25 7.40
CA GLY A 119 13.99 10.19 8.85
C GLY A 119 14.20 8.79 9.40
N VAL A 120 15.01 7.97 8.71
CA VAL A 120 15.49 6.67 9.19
C VAL A 120 16.69 6.91 10.09
N LYS A 121 16.61 6.47 11.34
CA LYS A 121 17.65 6.75 12.33
C LYS A 121 18.80 5.76 12.19
N GLN A 122 20.04 6.21 12.44
CA GLN A 122 21.25 5.38 12.30
C GLN A 122 21.20 4.08 13.13
N HIS A 123 20.58 4.10 14.31
CA HIS A 123 20.44 2.90 15.13
C HIS A 123 19.52 1.85 14.51
N GLU A 124 18.56 2.24 13.66
CA GLU A 124 17.68 1.32 12.92
C GLU A 124 18.44 0.59 11.80
N LEU A 125 19.56 1.15 11.35
CA LEU A 125 20.44 0.62 10.31
C LEU A 125 21.63 -0.19 10.88
N THR A 126 21.90 -0.03 12.18
CA THR A 126 23.06 -0.64 12.84
C THR A 126 22.93 -2.16 12.85
N GLY A 127 23.94 -2.87 12.35
CA GLY A 127 23.93 -4.33 12.22
C GLY A 127 23.17 -4.87 10.99
N LYS A 128 22.54 -4.01 10.18
CA LYS A 128 21.83 -4.38 8.94
C LYS A 128 22.57 -3.97 7.67
N LEU A 129 23.37 -2.91 7.74
CA LEU A 129 24.24 -2.47 6.64
C LEU A 129 25.67 -2.94 6.90
N THR A 130 26.32 -3.53 5.89
CA THR A 130 27.75 -3.85 5.92
C THR A 130 28.55 -2.77 5.17
N GLN A 131 29.85 -2.64 5.47
CA GLN A 131 30.69 -1.61 4.84
C GLN A 131 30.87 -1.83 3.33
N ASP A 132 30.77 -3.07 2.87
CA ASP A 132 31.00 -3.45 1.47
C ASP A 132 29.72 -3.50 0.63
N MET A 133 28.56 -3.21 1.23
CA MET A 133 27.29 -3.19 0.50
C MET A 133 27.26 -2.05 -0.52
N ASN A 134 26.81 -2.37 -1.74
CA ASN A 134 26.60 -1.33 -2.73
C ASN A 134 25.43 -0.41 -2.30
N PRO A 135 25.40 0.85 -2.78
CA PRO A 135 24.36 1.81 -2.41
C PRO A 135 22.93 1.39 -2.77
N TYR A 136 22.76 0.58 -3.81
CA TYR A 136 21.46 0.07 -4.23
C TYR A 136 20.87 -0.90 -3.19
N ASP A 137 21.65 -1.88 -2.75
CA ASP A 137 21.27 -2.83 -1.70
C ASP A 137 21.08 -2.13 -0.35
N CYS A 138 21.93 -1.13 -0.05
CA CYS A 138 21.74 -0.29 1.13
C CYS A 138 20.36 0.40 1.11
N LEU A 139 19.98 0.99 -0.03
CA LEU A 139 18.70 1.66 -0.18
C LEU A 139 17.52 0.70 -0.09
N ARG A 140 17.62 -0.52 -0.65
CA ARG A 140 16.60 -1.56 -0.49
C ARG A 140 16.33 -1.88 0.98
N ILE A 141 17.40 -2.15 1.74
CA ILE A 141 17.30 -2.43 3.18
C ILE A 141 16.70 -1.23 3.93
N VAL A 142 17.15 -0.01 3.62
CA VAL A 142 16.61 1.21 4.22
C VAL A 142 15.12 1.37 3.93
N PHE A 143 14.70 1.14 2.68
CA PHE A 143 13.29 1.23 2.29
C PHE A 143 12.44 0.19 3.00
N ASP A 144 12.91 -1.05 3.12
CA ASP A 144 12.20 -2.10 3.85
C ASP A 144 12.04 -1.74 5.33
N ILE A 145 13.10 -1.23 5.95
CA ILE A 145 13.07 -0.74 7.34
C ILE A 145 12.09 0.42 7.47
N TRP A 146 12.19 1.43 6.61
CA TRP A 146 11.33 2.61 6.64
C TRP A 146 9.86 2.24 6.42
N ASN A 147 9.57 1.38 5.44
CA ASN A 147 8.23 0.89 5.14
C ASN A 147 7.63 0.10 6.30
N THR A 148 8.46 -0.63 7.06
CA THR A 148 8.00 -1.43 8.19
C THR A 148 7.88 -0.62 9.48
N ASN A 149 8.82 0.29 9.75
CA ASN A 149 8.90 1.03 10.99
C ASN A 149 7.98 2.25 11.02
N LYS A 150 7.75 2.91 9.88
CA LYS A 150 6.86 4.07 9.83
C LYS A 150 5.41 3.60 9.91
N ARG A 151 4.87 3.60 11.13
CA ARG A 151 3.44 3.69 11.39
C ARG A 151 2.97 5.08 10.98
N GLY A 152 2.29 5.22 9.85
CA GLY A 152 1.73 6.52 9.50
C GLY A 152 1.45 6.70 8.02
N CYS A 153 0.38 7.46 7.79
CA CYS A 153 -0.38 7.55 6.56
C CYS A 153 0.11 8.63 5.58
N ASN A 154 1.32 9.17 5.77
CA ASN A 154 1.93 10.12 4.83
C ASN A 154 3.27 9.61 4.27
N LYS A 155 3.36 8.31 3.98
CA LYS A 155 4.56 7.73 3.35
C LYS A 155 4.85 8.39 2.00
N LEU A 156 3.81 8.56 1.17
CA LEU A 156 3.94 9.26 -0.11
C LEU A 156 4.48 10.68 0.07
N GLY A 157 3.86 11.52 0.91
CA GLY A 157 4.37 12.88 1.14
C GLY A 157 5.75 12.93 1.79
N GLN A 158 6.10 11.98 2.66
CA GLN A 158 7.46 11.85 3.20
C GLN A 158 8.48 11.50 2.12
N LEU A 159 8.14 10.58 1.22
CA LEU A 159 8.97 10.19 0.08
C LEU A 159 9.19 11.39 -0.85
N LEU A 160 8.12 12.06 -1.25
CA LEU A 160 8.16 13.23 -2.11
C LEU A 160 8.99 14.37 -1.49
N LYS A 161 8.81 14.62 -0.18
CA LYS A 161 9.62 15.59 0.56
C LYS A 161 11.09 15.21 0.57
N ALA A 162 11.42 13.94 0.80
CA ALA A 162 12.80 13.47 0.79
C ALA A 162 13.45 13.60 -0.59
N CYS A 163 12.72 13.28 -1.67
CA CYS A 163 13.17 13.50 -3.05
C CYS A 163 13.48 14.98 -3.31
N ARG A 164 12.55 15.88 -2.99
CA ARG A 164 12.73 17.34 -3.16
C ARG A 164 13.91 17.86 -2.33
N ALA A 165 14.08 17.38 -1.10
CA ALA A 165 15.18 17.79 -0.21
C ALA A 165 16.58 17.43 -0.73
N ILE A 166 16.69 16.44 -1.63
CA ILE A 166 17.94 16.08 -2.31
C ILE A 166 18.04 16.63 -3.74
N GLY A 167 17.13 17.52 -4.16
CA GLY A 167 17.12 18.12 -5.49
C GLY A 167 16.61 17.18 -6.59
N ARG A 168 15.72 16.25 -6.25
CA ARG A 168 15.03 15.35 -7.19
C ARG A 168 13.57 15.77 -7.35
N ASP A 169 13.36 17.04 -7.68
CA ASP A 169 12.01 17.62 -7.83
C ASP A 169 11.23 16.97 -8.98
N THR A 170 11.87 16.76 -10.13
CA THR A 170 11.24 16.10 -11.29
C THR A 170 10.75 14.70 -10.96
N LEU A 171 11.56 13.91 -10.25
CA LEU A 171 11.18 12.58 -9.78
C LEU A 171 10.00 12.65 -8.81
N ALA A 172 10.00 13.63 -7.89
CA ALA A 172 8.88 13.81 -6.97
C ALA A 172 7.59 14.11 -7.75
N ASP A 173 7.65 14.99 -8.74
CA ASP A 173 6.50 15.37 -9.56
C ASP A 173 6.03 14.21 -10.45
N GLU A 174 6.95 13.38 -10.97
CA GLU A 174 6.64 12.15 -11.70
C GLU A 174 5.99 11.06 -10.84
N ILE A 175 6.33 10.97 -9.55
CA ILE A 175 5.69 10.03 -8.60
C ILE A 175 4.30 10.55 -8.20
N GLU A 176 4.19 11.86 -7.98
CA GLU A 176 2.97 12.55 -7.56
C GLU A 176 1.93 12.63 -8.69
N GLN A 177 2.36 12.81 -9.94
CA GLN A 177 1.53 12.90 -11.15
C GLN A 177 0.34 13.87 -11.01
N GLY A 178 0.58 15.04 -10.41
CA GLY A 178 -0.47 16.04 -10.18
C GLY A 178 -1.43 15.74 -9.02
N LEU A 179 -1.38 14.54 -8.42
CA LEU A 179 -2.15 14.20 -7.21
C LEU A 179 -1.44 14.66 -5.94
N SER A 180 -1.19 15.96 -5.85
CA SER A 180 -0.52 16.54 -4.68
C SER A 180 -1.35 16.41 -3.41
N GLU A 181 -0.69 16.49 -2.25
CA GLU A 181 -1.39 16.49 -0.95
C GLU A 181 -2.49 17.56 -0.90
N TYR A 182 -2.25 18.72 -1.51
CA TYR A 182 -3.23 19.79 -1.61
C TYR A 182 -4.47 19.38 -2.42
N VAL A 183 -4.28 18.81 -3.61
CA VAL A 183 -5.37 18.33 -4.49
C VAL A 183 -6.16 17.21 -3.82
N LEU A 184 -5.46 16.20 -3.27
CA LEU A 184 -6.11 15.09 -2.55
C LEU A 184 -6.94 15.57 -1.36
N ARG A 185 -6.44 16.54 -0.59
CA ARG A 185 -7.19 17.15 0.51
C ARG A 185 -8.40 17.92 -0.01
N ARG A 186 -8.28 18.69 -1.08
CA ARG A 186 -9.44 19.43 -1.61
C ARG A 186 -10.54 18.50 -2.10
N MET A 187 -10.18 17.45 -2.85
CA MET A 187 -11.13 16.41 -3.24
C MET A 187 -11.78 15.73 -2.04
N SER A 188 -11.00 15.45 -0.98
CA SER A 188 -11.52 14.75 0.20
C SER A 188 -12.58 15.54 0.97
N HIS A 189 -12.55 16.87 0.89
CA HIS A 189 -13.59 17.73 1.49
C HIS A 189 -14.90 17.76 0.69
N GLN A 190 -14.90 17.28 -0.55
CA GLN A 190 -16.11 17.25 -1.41
C GLN A 190 -16.84 15.89 -1.36
N ILE A 191 -16.29 14.89 -0.68
CA ILE A 191 -16.86 13.54 -0.59
C ILE A 191 -17.64 13.41 0.72
N GLU A 192 -18.89 12.99 0.60
CA GLU A 192 -19.80 12.76 1.73
C GLU A 192 -19.83 11.29 2.15
N THR A 193 -20.32 11.03 3.36
CA THR A 193 -20.39 9.68 3.96
C THR A 193 -21.10 8.67 3.07
N LYS A 194 -22.14 9.11 2.32
CA LYS A 194 -22.93 8.24 1.44
C LYS A 194 -22.12 7.67 0.27
N GLN A 195 -21.07 8.37 -0.18
CA GLN A 195 -20.22 7.91 -1.28
C GLN A 195 -19.03 7.06 -0.82
N LEU A 196 -18.74 7.00 0.49
CA LEU A 196 -17.50 6.41 1.02
C LEU A 196 -17.32 4.93 0.65
N ARG A 197 -18.40 4.14 0.77
CA ARG A 197 -18.36 2.71 0.44
C ARG A 197 -18.10 2.48 -1.04
N LEU A 198 -18.84 3.20 -1.89
CA LEU A 198 -18.70 3.10 -3.34
C LEU A 198 -17.33 3.61 -3.81
N LEU A 199 -16.80 4.67 -3.19
CA LEU A 199 -15.44 5.14 -3.44
C LEU A 199 -14.42 4.05 -3.11
N GLY A 200 -14.54 3.41 -1.95
CA GLY A 200 -13.67 2.30 -1.56
C GLY A 200 -13.69 1.15 -2.55
N GLU A 201 -14.88 0.73 -2.97
CA GLU A 201 -15.08 -0.31 -3.98
C GLU A 201 -14.43 0.05 -5.32
N LYS A 202 -14.65 1.27 -5.81
CA LYS A 202 -14.10 1.75 -7.08
C LYS A 202 -12.59 1.92 -7.06
N LEU A 203 -12.03 2.31 -5.91
CA LEU A 203 -10.58 2.31 -5.66
C LEU A 203 -10.02 0.92 -5.37
N ARG A 204 -10.85 -0.14 -5.34
CA ARG A 204 -10.46 -1.51 -4.98
C ARG A 204 -9.80 -1.62 -3.61
N ILE A 205 -10.25 -0.79 -2.66
CA ILE A 205 -9.83 -0.85 -1.26
C ILE A 205 -10.72 -1.86 -0.54
N SER A 206 -10.11 -2.84 0.15
CA SER A 206 -10.84 -3.90 0.87
C SER A 206 -11.72 -3.34 1.99
N ASP A 207 -12.85 -3.99 2.27
CA ASP A 207 -13.76 -3.58 3.34
C ASP A 207 -13.07 -3.50 4.71
N VAL A 208 -12.14 -4.42 5.00
CA VAL A 208 -11.36 -4.38 6.24
C VAL A 208 -10.46 -3.15 6.30
N ARG A 209 -9.92 -2.69 5.17
CA ARG A 209 -9.16 -1.44 5.14
C ARG A 209 -10.05 -0.22 5.28
N LEU A 210 -11.24 -0.23 4.69
CA LEU A 210 -12.24 0.83 4.88
C LEU A 210 -12.66 0.94 6.35
N ASP A 211 -12.90 -0.18 7.02
CA ASP A 211 -13.19 -0.24 8.46
C ASP A 211 -12.00 0.28 9.28
N ALA A 212 -10.77 -0.11 8.93
CA ALA A 212 -9.57 0.39 9.59
C ALA A 212 -9.40 1.92 9.44
N PHE A 213 -9.68 2.50 8.25
CA PHE A 213 -9.71 3.94 8.07
C PHE A 213 -10.80 4.59 8.94
N ARG A 214 -11.98 3.98 9.02
CA ARG A 214 -13.09 4.47 9.85
C ARG A 214 -12.74 4.49 11.33
N GLU A 215 -12.11 3.44 11.84
CA GLU A 215 -11.71 3.31 13.24
C GLU A 215 -10.60 4.28 13.62
N LYS A 216 -9.61 4.48 12.73
CA LYS A 216 -8.42 5.28 13.03
C LYS A 216 -8.63 6.78 12.89
N PHE A 217 -9.39 7.22 11.89
CA PHE A 217 -9.54 8.64 11.59
C PHE A 217 -10.94 9.11 11.97
N THR A 218 -11.04 10.14 12.78
CA THR A 218 -12.34 10.67 13.23
C THR A 218 -13.05 11.45 12.12
N PHE A 219 -12.33 12.29 11.39
CA PHE A 219 -12.88 13.17 10.36
C PHE A 219 -13.05 12.46 9.02
N LEU A 220 -14.19 12.68 8.36
CA LEU A 220 -14.48 12.08 7.05
C LEU A 220 -13.47 12.50 5.98
N SER A 221 -13.15 13.79 5.89
CA SER A 221 -12.19 14.31 4.91
C SER A 221 -10.80 13.70 5.10
N ASP A 222 -10.40 13.40 6.34
CA ASP A 222 -9.14 12.69 6.61
C ASP A 222 -9.21 11.22 6.14
N ARG A 223 -10.32 10.51 6.40
CA ARG A 223 -10.51 9.13 5.91
C ARG A 223 -10.37 9.06 4.40
N VAL A 224 -11.09 9.93 3.70
CA VAL A 224 -11.10 9.98 2.24
C VAL A 224 -9.73 10.37 1.69
N TYR A 225 -9.08 11.37 2.30
CA TYR A 225 -7.71 11.73 1.94
C TYR A 225 -6.76 10.54 2.09
N ARG A 226 -6.88 9.76 3.18
CA ARG A 226 -6.07 8.55 3.38
C ARG A 226 -6.36 7.47 2.37
N MET A 227 -7.63 7.28 1.97
CA MET A 227 -7.98 6.33 0.90
C MET A 227 -7.30 6.70 -0.42
N PHE A 228 -7.35 7.98 -0.83
CA PHE A 228 -6.67 8.41 -2.05
C PHE A 228 -5.16 8.30 -1.95
N SER A 229 -4.57 8.71 -0.82
CA SER A 229 -3.12 8.61 -0.63
C SER A 229 -2.66 7.15 -0.62
N TYR A 230 -3.44 6.25 -0.02
CA TYR A 230 -3.20 4.81 -0.04
C TYR A 230 -3.22 4.27 -1.47
N TRP A 231 -4.33 4.51 -2.17
CA TRP A 231 -4.51 4.07 -3.54
C TRP A 231 -3.40 4.58 -4.47
N SER A 232 -2.96 5.84 -4.30
CA SER A 232 -1.93 6.48 -5.13
C SER A 232 -0.54 5.82 -4.99
N MET A 233 -0.25 5.19 -3.85
CA MET A 233 1.00 4.45 -3.63
C MET A 233 1.01 3.09 -4.35
N LEU A 234 -0.17 2.51 -4.57
CA LEU A 234 -0.32 1.21 -5.23
C LEU A 234 -0.32 1.31 -6.75
N GLN A 235 -0.40 2.52 -7.30
CA GLN A 235 -0.40 2.71 -8.75
C GLN A 235 1.02 2.66 -9.28
N SER A 236 1.19 1.97 -10.41
CA SER A 236 2.46 1.89 -11.14
C SER A 236 2.91 3.27 -11.64
N PHE A 237 4.19 3.38 -11.97
CA PHE A 237 4.78 4.64 -12.41
C PHE A 237 4.23 5.13 -13.75
N ASP A 238 3.77 4.22 -14.62
CA ASP A 238 3.19 4.50 -15.94
C ASP A 238 1.67 4.71 -15.91
N ALA A 239 1.02 4.50 -14.76
CA ALA A 239 -0.41 4.73 -14.62
C ALA A 239 -0.74 6.21 -14.82
N ASN A 240 -1.87 6.52 -15.48
CA ASN A 240 -2.39 7.88 -15.51
C ASN A 240 -3.31 8.10 -14.29
N LYS A 241 -2.71 8.44 -13.15
CA LYS A 241 -3.44 8.54 -11.88
C LYS A 241 -4.55 9.59 -11.92
N ILE A 242 -4.37 10.69 -12.67
CA ILE A 242 -5.39 11.73 -12.84
C ILE A 242 -6.65 11.15 -13.49
N GLU A 243 -6.52 10.52 -14.66
CA GLU A 243 -7.65 9.95 -15.39
C GLU A 243 -8.34 8.83 -14.60
N MET A 244 -7.56 8.00 -13.91
CA MET A 244 -8.10 6.92 -13.09
C MET A 244 -8.93 7.47 -11.91
N VAL A 245 -8.44 8.49 -11.19
CA VAL A 245 -9.21 9.13 -10.11
C VAL A 245 -10.41 9.86 -10.67
N ALA A 246 -10.28 10.55 -11.81
CA ALA A 246 -11.39 11.23 -12.46
C ALA A 246 -12.51 10.24 -12.80
N SER A 247 -12.18 9.11 -13.44
CA SER A 247 -13.12 8.03 -13.74
C SER A 247 -13.83 7.53 -12.48
N VAL A 248 -13.10 7.31 -11.38
CA VAL A 248 -13.70 6.91 -10.09
C VAL A 248 -14.66 7.99 -9.58
N LEU A 249 -14.31 9.28 -9.69
CA LEU A 249 -15.17 10.38 -9.28
C LEU A 249 -16.45 10.47 -10.12
N TYR A 250 -16.40 10.25 -11.44
CA TYR A 250 -17.61 10.18 -12.28
C TYR A 250 -18.50 9.01 -11.86
N ASP A 251 -17.92 7.83 -11.64
CA ASP A 251 -18.64 6.62 -11.26
C ASP A 251 -19.41 6.77 -9.94
N ILE A 252 -18.94 7.62 -9.03
CA ILE A 252 -19.61 7.90 -7.75
C ILE A 252 -20.47 9.18 -7.77
N GLY A 253 -20.71 9.74 -8.96
CA GLY A 253 -21.55 10.94 -9.14
C GLY A 253 -20.89 12.25 -8.72
N LEU A 254 -19.56 12.28 -8.62
CA LEU A 254 -18.74 13.43 -8.24
C LEU A 254 -17.87 13.93 -9.40
N GLY A 255 -18.31 13.77 -10.65
CA GLY A 255 -17.59 14.26 -11.84
C GLY A 255 -17.24 15.76 -11.76
N HIS A 256 -18.11 16.58 -11.16
CA HIS A 256 -17.83 18.01 -10.95
C HIS A 256 -16.59 18.27 -10.05
N VAL A 257 -16.24 17.34 -9.17
CA VAL A 257 -15.00 17.41 -8.37
C VAL A 257 -13.78 17.12 -9.23
N ALA A 258 -13.88 16.16 -10.16
CA ALA A 258 -12.81 15.88 -11.12
C ALA A 258 -12.52 17.11 -12.00
N GLU A 259 -13.56 17.69 -12.60
CA GLU A 259 -13.46 18.92 -13.41
C GLU A 259 -12.80 20.06 -12.62
N LYS A 260 -13.20 20.22 -11.35
CA LYS A 260 -12.76 21.33 -10.52
C LYS A 260 -11.34 21.15 -9.97
N GLU A 261 -10.93 19.94 -9.64
CA GLU A 261 -9.71 19.70 -8.87
C GLU A 261 -8.60 19.01 -9.68
N LEU A 262 -8.94 18.30 -10.75
CA LEU A 262 -7.98 17.56 -11.59
C LEU A 262 -7.73 18.23 -12.94
N TYR A 263 -8.75 18.86 -13.53
CA TYR A 263 -8.65 19.44 -14.88
C TYR A 263 -8.51 20.97 -14.92
N LYS A 264 -8.52 21.64 -13.76
CA LYS A 264 -8.55 23.10 -13.70
C LYS A 264 -7.35 23.82 -14.32
N ASP A 265 -6.22 23.16 -14.51
CA ASP A 265 -5.01 23.79 -15.08
C ASP A 265 -4.84 23.60 -16.60
N TRP A 266 -5.72 22.87 -17.29
CA TRP A 266 -5.60 22.67 -18.74
C TRP A 266 -6.35 23.72 -19.58
N SER A 267 -7.25 24.49 -18.97
CA SER A 267 -8.05 25.51 -19.67
C SER A 267 -7.34 26.87 -19.86
N ILE A 268 -6.09 27.00 -19.41
CA ILE A 268 -5.27 28.23 -19.57
C ILE A 268 -4.23 28.08 -20.71
N LEU A 269 -4.01 26.88 -21.25
CA LEU A 269 -3.01 26.65 -22.31
C LEU A 269 -3.55 26.68 -23.75
N ASP A 270 -4.87 26.72 -23.95
CA ASP A 270 -5.52 26.75 -25.28
C ASP A 270 -6.20 28.09 -25.61
N ALA A 271 -5.67 29.22 -25.12
CA ALA A 271 -6.03 30.51 -25.67
C ALA A 271 -5.22 30.75 -26.97
N PRO A 272 -5.85 30.84 -28.15
CA PRO A 272 -5.12 31.16 -29.37
C PRO A 272 -4.56 32.57 -29.23
N ILE A 273 -3.23 32.68 -29.30
CA ILE A 273 -2.52 33.96 -29.43
C ILE A 273 -3.03 34.59 -30.73
N SER A 274 -3.95 35.55 -30.57
CA SER A 274 -4.38 36.43 -31.64
C SER A 274 -3.27 37.46 -31.81
N PHE A 275 -2.47 37.29 -32.86
CA PHE A 275 -1.57 38.34 -33.33
C PHE A 275 -2.42 39.46 -33.94
N THR A 276 -2.41 40.62 -33.31
CA THR A 276 -2.65 41.92 -33.95
C THR A 276 -1.37 42.72 -33.91
#